data_AF-D8EYQ3-F1
#
_entry.id   AF-D8EYQ3-F1
#
_cell.length_a   1.000
_cell.length_b   1.000
_cell.length_c   1.000
_cell.angle_alpha   90.00
_cell.angle_beta   90.00
_cell.angle_gamma   90.00
#
_symmetry.space_group_name_H-M   'P 1'
#
loop_
_entity.id
_entity.type
_entity.pdbx_description
1 polymer ?
#
loop_
_entity_poly.entity_id
_entity_poly.type
_entity_poly.pdbx_seq_one_letter_code
_entity_poly.pdbx_strand_id
1 'polypeptide(L)' 'MHYNTALRSYTSKRIEEIRSADILVGIPCYNNEATVAHVIQMVSHGLAAHNKAMRSVIFVADGGSTDDTREVAK' A
#
# COMPACT_ATOMS: atom_id res chain seq x y z
N MET A 1 -11.37 -20.95 -3.57
CA MET A 1 -12.35 -20.01 -4.16
C MET A 1 -11.53 -18.94 -4.88
N HIS A 2 -11.44 -19.00 -6.21
CA HIS A 2 -10.74 -17.97 -6.99
C HIS A 2 -11.65 -16.75 -7.04
N TYR A 3 -11.46 -15.82 -6.11
CA TYR A 3 -12.07 -14.51 -6.22
C TYR A 3 -11.39 -13.78 -7.38
N ASN A 4 -12.15 -13.41 -8.41
CA ASN A 4 -11.66 -12.54 -9.47
C ASN A 4 -11.32 -11.19 -8.83
N THR A 5 -10.04 -10.94 -8.59
CA THR A 5 -9.56 -9.75 -7.90
C THR A 5 -8.59 -9.00 -8.80
N ALA A 6 -8.61 -7.68 -8.74
CA ALA A 6 -7.65 -6.82 -9.45
C ALA A 6 -6.23 -6.87 -8.85
N LEU A 7 -6.02 -7.70 -7.81
CA LEU A 7 -4.73 -7.88 -7.17
C LEU A 7 -3.77 -8.67 -8.07
N ARG A 8 -2.58 -8.12 -8.28
CA ARG A 8 -1.47 -8.84 -8.91
C ARG A 8 -1.07 -10.03 -8.01
N SER A 9 -0.54 -11.09 -8.60
CA SER A 9 -0.16 -12.33 -7.90
C SER A 9 0.80 -12.09 -6.73
N TYR A 10 1.76 -11.16 -6.88
CA TYR A 10 2.65 -10.75 -5.79
C TYR A 10 1.87 -10.16 -4.60
N THR A 11 0.92 -9.27 -4.86
CA THR A 11 0.09 -8.63 -3.84
C THR A 11 -0.77 -9.65 -3.11
N SER A 12 -1.37 -10.60 -3.85
CA SER A 12 -2.15 -11.69 -3.26
C SER A 12 -1.31 -12.53 -2.28
N LYS A 13 -0.10 -12.93 -2.68
CA LYS A 13 0.83 -13.64 -1.79
C LYS A 13 1.20 -12.82 -0.55
N ARG A 14 1.46 -11.52 -0.72
CA ARG A 14 1.83 -10.64 0.40
C ARG A 14 0.70 -10.49 1.42
N ILE A 15 -0.55 -10.43 0.95
CA ILE A 15 -1.73 -10.38 1.83
C ILE A 15 -1.85 -11.68 2.64
N GLU A 16 -1.61 -12.84 2.01
CA GLU A 16 -1.58 -14.13 2.71
C GLU A 16 -0.49 -14.16 3.81
N GLU A 17 0.67 -13.56 3.58
CA GLU A 17 1.75 -13.45 4.58
C GLU A 17 1.41 -12.49 5.74
N ILE A 18 0.73 -11.38 5.45
CA ILE A 18 0.33 -10.37 6.46
C ILE A 18 -0.72 -10.95 7.43
N ARG A 19 -1.64 -11.79 6.92
CA ARG A 19 -2.73 -12.49 7.62
C ARG A 19 -3.80 -11.60 8.25
N SER A 20 -3.42 -10.65 9.09
CA SER A 20 -4.35 -9.71 9.72
C SER A 20 -3.70 -8.36 9.98
N ALA A 21 -4.52 -7.33 10.07
CA ALA A 21 -4.15 -5.97 10.44
C ALA A 21 -5.26 -5.39 11.33
N ASP A 22 -4.88 -4.57 12.31
CA ASP A 22 -5.81 -3.81 13.14
C ASP A 22 -6.29 -2.57 12.37
N ILE A 23 -5.40 -2.00 11.54
CA ILE A 23 -5.68 -0.83 10.69
C ILE A 23 -5.19 -1.12 9.27
N LEU A 24 -6.07 -0.90 8.29
CA LEU A 24 -5.73 -0.88 6.87
C LEU A 24 -5.95 0.52 6.31
N VAL A 25 -4.89 1.14 5.80
CA VAL A 25 -4.95 2.44 5.12
C VAL A 25 -4.87 2.22 3.61
N GLY A 26 -5.97 2.43 2.90
CA GLY A 26 -6.00 2.41 1.44
C GLY A 26 -5.64 3.77 0.86
N ILE A 27 -4.62 3.84 0.00
CA ILE A 27 -4.23 5.05 -0.72
C ILE A 27 -4.53 4.83 -2.21
N PRO A 28 -5.66 5.34 -2.74
CA PRO A 28 -5.91 5.30 -4.18
C PRO A 28 -4.96 6.27 -4.88
N CYS A 29 -4.30 5.81 -5.93
CA CYS A 29 -3.34 6.59 -6.71
C CYS A 29 -3.50 6.33 -8.21
N TYR A 30 -3.29 7.39 -8.99
CA TYR A 30 -3.29 7.35 -10.46
C TYR A 30 -2.40 8.48 -10.97
N ASN A 31 -1.34 8.17 -11.70
CA ASN A 31 -0.34 9.14 -12.22
C ASN A 31 0.25 10.11 -11.18
N ASN A 32 0.30 9.70 -9.91
CA ASN A 32 0.73 10.53 -8.77
C ASN A 32 2.05 10.05 -8.15
N GLU A 33 2.92 9.41 -8.93
CA GLU A 33 4.14 8.80 -8.41
C GLU A 33 5.06 9.79 -7.67
N ALA A 34 5.18 11.01 -8.18
CA ALA A 34 6.01 12.05 -7.58
C ALA A 34 5.52 12.50 -6.19
N THR A 35 4.26 12.27 -5.83
CA THR A 35 3.65 12.77 -4.58
C THR A 35 3.23 11.66 -3.63
N VAL A 36 2.96 10.45 -4.14
CA VAL A 36 2.50 9.33 -3.30
C VAL A 36 3.51 8.95 -2.22
N ALA A 37 4.82 9.08 -2.50
CA ALA A 37 5.87 8.83 -1.51
C ALA A 37 5.70 9.72 -0.27
N HIS A 38 5.41 11.01 -0.46
CA HIS A 38 5.19 11.94 0.64
C HIS A 38 3.93 11.58 1.44
N VAL A 39 2.85 11.17 0.76
CA VAL A 39 1.63 10.72 1.42
C VAL A 39 1.88 9.48 2.28
N ILE A 40 2.57 8.46 1.73
CA ILE A 40 2.92 7.25 2.47
C ILE A 40 3.75 7.60 3.71
N GLN A 41 4.72 8.51 3.59
CA GLN A 41 5.55 8.95 4.70
C GLN A 41 4.71 9.62 5.80
N MET A 42 3.79 10.52 5.44
CA MET A 42 2.93 11.20 6.41
C MET A 42 1.97 10.23 7.10
N VAL A 43 1.43 9.25 6.37
CA VAL A 43 0.61 8.17 6.96
C VAL A 43 1.43 7.35 7.94
N SER A 44 2.66 6.96 7.57
CA SER A 44 3.58 6.22 8.45
C SER A 44 3.87 6.98 9.74
N HIS A 45 4.17 8.27 9.66
CA HIS A 45 4.37 9.12 10.84
C HIS A 45 3.13 9.22 11.72
N GLY A 46 1.95 9.40 11.14
CA GLY A 46 0.68 9.43 11.88
C GLY A 46 0.40 8.12 12.62
N LEU A 47 0.60 6.98 11.95
CA LEU A 47 0.44 5.65 12.56
C LEU A 47 1.45 5.43 13.68
N ALA A 48 2.71 5.85 13.50
CA ALA A 48 3.73 5.75 14.54
C ALA A 48 3.43 6.65 15.76
N ALA A 49 2.84 7.83 15.55
CA ALA A 49 2.51 8.77 16.62
C ALA A 49 1.26 8.36 17.41
N HIS A 50 0.23 7.84 16.74
CA HIS A 50 -1.09 7.63 17.36
C HIS A 50 -1.49 6.16 17.52
N ASN A 51 -0.88 5.26 16.75
CA ASN A 51 -1.33 3.88 16.60
C ASN A 51 -0.18 2.87 16.72
N LYS A 52 0.88 3.22 17.45
CA LYS A 52 2.13 2.44 17.56
C LYS A 52 1.95 0.98 18.01
N ALA A 53 0.93 0.71 18.84
CA ALA A 53 0.64 -0.64 19.34
C ALA A 53 -0.21 -1.48 18.38
N MET A 54 -0.76 -0.88 17.32
CA MET A 54 -1.63 -1.55 16.36
C MET A 54 -0.86 -1.95 15.11
N ARG A 55 -1.13 -3.17 14.63
CA ARG A 55 -0.57 -3.67 13.39
C ARG A 55 -1.26 -2.99 12.21
N SER A 56 -0.53 -2.07 11.60
CA SER A 56 -1.05 -1.24 10.53
C SER A 56 -0.49 -1.66 9.17
N VAL A 57 -1.33 -1.65 8.14
CA VAL A 57 -0.97 -1.95 6.75
C VAL A 57 -1.34 -0.77 5.88
N ILE A 58 -0.39 -0.29 5.07
CA ILE A 58 -0.65 0.70 4.03
C ILE A 58 -0.77 -0.03 2.70
N PHE A 59 -1.90 0.15 2.00
CA PHE A 59 -2.20 -0.47 0.73
C PHE A 59 -2.36 0.61 -0.34
N VAL A 60 -1.40 0.71 -1.25
CA VAL A 60 -1.45 1.66 -2.37
C VAL A 60 -2.18 0.99 -3.53
N ALA A 61 -3.37 1.50 -3.85
CA ALA A 61 -4.18 1.03 -4.96
C ALA A 61 -3.88 1.90 -6.19
N ASP A 62 -2.95 1.43 -7.03
CA ASP A 62 -2.65 2.06 -8.31
C ASP A 62 -3.63 1.57 -9.39
N GLY A 63 -4.36 2.51 -10.00
CA GLY A 63 -5.36 2.28 -11.04
C GLY A 63 -4.81 1.85 -12.42
N GLY A 64 -3.56 1.41 -12.49
CA GLY A 64 -2.89 1.02 -13.73
C GLY A 64 -2.11 2.17 -14.36
N SER A 65 -1.47 3.01 -13.53
CA SER A 65 -0.48 3.95 -14.04
C SER A 65 0.55 3.21 -14.91
N THR A 66 0.83 3.77 -16.08
CA THR A 66 1.82 3.25 -17.03
C THR A 66 3.24 3.72 -16.72
N ASP A 67 3.41 4.50 -15.64
CA ASP A 67 4.73 4.97 -15.21
C ASP A 67 5.47 3.81 -14.54
N ASP A 68 6.26 3.17 -15.39
CA ASP A 68 7.14 2.04 -15.12
C ASP A 68 8.41 2.52 -14.43
N THR A 69 8.29 3.26 -13.32
CA THR A 69 9.45 3.77 -12.57
C THR A 69 9.82 2.77 -11.48
N ARG A 70 10.05 1.54 -11.94
CA ARG A 70 10.91 0.55 -11.29
C ARG A 70 12.36 1.06 -11.28
N GLU A 71 12.67 2.12 -10.54
CA GLU A 71 14.07 2.40 -10.17
C GLU A 71 14.32 3.38 -9.01
N VAL A 72 13.32 3.99 -8.36
CA VAL A 72 13.59 5.10 -7.40
C VAL A 72 13.37 4.76 -5.93
N ALA A 73 13.40 3.50 -5.52
CA ALA A 73 13.35 3.14 -4.10
C ALA A 73 14.38 2.07 -3.73
N LYS A 74 15.62 2.51 -3.52
CA LYS A 74 16.50 1.94 -2.49
C LYS A 74 16.35 2.77 -1.22
#